data_AF-A0A6M5YZW4-F1
#
_entry.id   AF-A0A6M5YZW4-F1
#
_cell.length_a   1.000
_cell.length_b   1.000
_cell.length_c   1.000
_cell.angle_alpha   90.00
_cell.angle_beta   90.00
_cell.angle_gamma   90.00
#
_symmetry.space_group_name_H-M   'P 1'
#
loop_
_entity.id
_entity.type
_entity.pdbx_description
1 polymer ?
#
loop_
_entity_poly.entity_id
_entity_poly.type
_entity_poly.pdbx_seq_one_letter_code
_entity_poly.pdbx_strand_id
1 'polypeptide(L)'
;MLTPHTPRKSRYAPAVVTKNDLLELLNDDFTRECKAVYAHAVFAERLKGADDEAAAEVSRRGQENVLAALALCQIIYDYGGTVAHRLDELNAVLNADRVAEPVWLADTLRRLHERVGQLRAAGEPGLAKRLRRIITAKRSALPLCDLVPQR
;
A
#
# COMPACT_ATOMS: atom_id res chain seq x y z
N MET A 1 -25.98 22.71 -37.57
CA MET A 1 -25.97 21.44 -36.82
C MET A 1 -24.72 21.44 -35.94
N LEU A 2 -24.86 21.69 -34.64
CA LEU A 2 -23.75 21.72 -33.69
C LEU A 2 -23.67 20.35 -33.00
N THR A 3 -22.60 19.61 -33.24
CA THR A 3 -22.32 18.37 -32.51
C THR A 3 -21.93 18.68 -31.06
N PRO A 4 -22.51 18.01 -30.05
CA PRO A 4 -22.09 18.20 -28.67
C PRO A 4 -20.72 17.55 -28.46
N HIS A 5 -19.73 18.37 -28.08
CA HIS A 5 -18.42 17.88 -27.67
C HIS A 5 -18.53 17.35 -26.23
N THR A 6 -18.73 16.05 -26.08
CA THR A 6 -18.64 15.40 -24.77
C THR A 6 -17.18 15.43 -24.32
N PRO A 7 -16.82 16.05 -23.18
CA PRO A 7 -15.46 15.98 -22.69
C PRO A 7 -15.20 14.54 -22.24
N ARG A 8 -14.31 13.84 -22.95
CA ARG A 8 -13.75 12.57 -22.48
C ARG A 8 -13.05 12.86 -21.15
N LYS A 9 -13.64 12.42 -20.03
CA LYS A 9 -12.95 12.38 -18.74
C LYS A 9 -11.66 11.57 -18.94
N SER A 10 -10.54 12.27 -18.90
CA SER A 10 -9.22 11.64 -18.80
C SER A 10 -9.27 10.69 -17.60
N ARG A 11 -9.06 9.39 -17.85
CA ARG A 11 -8.89 8.38 -16.79
C ARG A 11 -7.66 8.64 -15.89
N TYR A 12 -6.92 9.71 -16.16
CA TYR A 12 -5.61 10.01 -15.59
C TYR A 12 -5.37 11.47 -15.25
N ALA A 13 -6.40 12.34 -15.30
CA ALA A 13 -6.25 13.65 -14.67
C ALA A 13 -6.31 13.40 -13.15
N PRO A 14 -5.22 13.60 -12.39
CA PRO A 14 -5.32 13.52 -10.94
C PRO A 14 -6.39 14.52 -10.54
N ALA A 15 -7.45 14.06 -9.88
CA ALA A 15 -8.40 14.95 -9.24
C ALA A 15 -7.58 15.97 -8.43
N VAL A 16 -7.90 17.26 -8.54
CA VAL A 16 -7.24 18.30 -7.76
C VAL A 16 -7.50 17.96 -6.29
N VAL A 17 -6.53 17.31 -5.65
CA VAL A 17 -6.56 16.99 -4.21
C VAL A 17 -5.89 18.12 -3.47
N THR A 18 -6.50 18.55 -2.37
CA THR A 18 -5.89 19.51 -1.47
C THR A 18 -4.74 18.86 -0.72
N LYS A 19 -3.90 19.67 -0.07
CA LYS A 19 -2.83 19.18 0.81
C LYS A 19 -3.37 18.24 1.90
N ASN A 20 -4.51 18.62 2.51
CA ASN A 20 -5.12 17.83 3.58
C ASN A 20 -5.65 16.49 3.04
N ASP A 21 -6.31 16.48 1.88
CA ASP A 21 -6.77 15.22 1.26
C ASP A 21 -5.58 14.28 0.98
N LEU A 22 -4.46 14.82 0.47
CA LEU A 22 -3.27 14.00 0.21
C LEU A 22 -2.64 13.47 1.51
N LEU A 23 -2.63 14.26 2.59
CA LEU A 23 -2.18 13.81 3.90
C LEU A 23 -3.07 12.71 4.48
N GLU A 24 -4.39 12.80 4.33
CA GLU A 24 -5.32 11.74 4.74
C GLU A 24 -5.05 10.45 3.96
N LEU A 25 -4.91 10.56 2.63
CA LEU A 25 -4.64 9.41 1.77
C LEU A 25 -3.29 8.74 2.11
N LEU A 26 -2.24 9.52 2.38
CA LEU A 26 -0.93 9.00 2.82
C LEU A 26 -1.03 8.31 4.19
N ASN A 27 -1.85 8.84 5.11
CA ASN A 27 -2.11 8.22 6.40
C ASN A 27 -2.89 6.90 6.26
N ASP A 28 -3.82 6.82 5.32
CA ASP A 28 -4.51 5.57 5.01
C ASP A 28 -3.55 4.54 4.39
N ASP A 29 -2.56 4.99 3.60
CA ASP A 29 -1.53 4.11 3.04
C ASP A 29 -0.61 3.59 4.15
N PHE A 30 -0.19 4.48 5.06
CA PHE A 30 0.57 4.13 6.26
C PHE A 30 -0.18 3.11 7.13
N THR A 31 -1.45 3.39 7.44
CA THR A 31 -2.31 2.50 8.24
C THR A 31 -2.44 1.13 7.60
N ARG A 32 -2.52 1.08 6.26
CA ARG A 32 -2.59 -0.18 5.53
C ARG A 32 -1.30 -1.00 5.62
N GLU A 33 -0.13 -0.36 5.60
CA GLU A 33 1.14 -1.06 5.82
C GLU A 33 1.25 -1.58 7.26
N CYS A 34 0.83 -0.80 8.26
CA CYS A 34 0.74 -1.28 9.63
C CYS A 34 -0.18 -2.50 9.75
N LYS A 35 -1.39 -2.44 9.15
CA LYS A 35 -2.30 -3.59 9.09
C LYS A 35 -1.64 -4.81 8.46
N ALA A 36 -0.88 -4.61 7.38
CA ALA A 36 -0.17 -5.67 6.71
C ALA A 36 0.88 -6.33 7.62
N VAL A 37 1.56 -5.59 8.49
CA VAL A 37 2.53 -6.15 9.45
C VAL A 37 1.85 -7.18 10.37
N TYR A 38 0.72 -6.83 10.99
CA TYR A 38 -0.03 -7.76 11.86
C TYR A 38 -0.51 -8.99 11.08
N ALA A 39 -1.10 -8.77 9.91
CA ALA A 39 -1.65 -9.83 9.09
C ALA A 39 -0.56 -10.82 8.62
N HIS A 40 0.60 -10.33 8.15
CA HIS A 40 1.70 -11.22 7.75
C HIS A 40 2.29 -11.97 8.94
N ALA A 41 2.44 -11.34 10.10
CA ALA A 41 2.97 -12.02 11.30
C ALA A 41 2.07 -13.19 11.72
N VAL A 42 0.75 -12.95 11.79
CA VAL A 42 -0.22 -13.98 12.16
C VAL A 42 -0.33 -15.06 11.08
N PHE A 43 -0.32 -14.66 9.80
CA PHE A 43 -0.47 -15.61 8.72
C PHE A 43 0.76 -16.51 8.56
N ALA A 44 1.97 -15.97 8.70
CA ALA A 44 3.19 -16.76 8.73
C ALA A 44 3.14 -17.81 9.86
N GLU A 45 2.69 -17.42 11.05
CA GLU A 45 2.56 -18.36 12.17
C GLU A 45 1.54 -19.48 11.90
N ARG A 46 0.43 -19.18 11.24
CA ARG A 46 -0.58 -20.18 10.84
C ARG A 46 -0.06 -21.19 9.80
N LEU A 47 0.97 -20.81 9.03
CA LEU A 47 1.57 -21.66 8.00
C LEU A 47 2.69 -22.55 8.55
N LYS A 48 3.35 -22.16 9.66
CA LYS A 48 4.45 -22.93 10.24
C LYS A 48 4.07 -24.38 10.52
N GLY A 49 4.97 -25.30 10.20
CA GLY A 49 4.79 -26.75 10.34
C GLY A 49 3.90 -27.39 9.27
N ALA A 50 3.07 -26.61 8.56
CA ALA A 50 2.33 -27.08 7.40
C ALA A 50 3.06 -26.74 6.09
N ASP A 51 3.60 -25.53 6.00
CA ASP A 51 4.35 -25.01 4.86
C ASP A 51 5.38 -23.97 5.35
N ASP A 52 6.57 -24.44 5.72
CA ASP A 52 7.62 -23.61 6.29
C ASP A 52 8.25 -22.64 5.27
N GLU A 53 8.23 -22.99 3.98
CA GLU A 53 8.72 -22.13 2.91
C GLU A 53 7.79 -20.92 2.73
N ALA A 54 6.47 -21.18 2.63
CA ALA A 54 5.49 -20.11 2.57
C ALA A 54 5.49 -19.26 3.86
N ALA A 55 5.62 -19.89 5.04
CA ALA A 55 5.73 -19.16 6.30
C ALA A 55 6.94 -18.21 6.33
N ALA A 56 8.10 -18.65 5.84
CA ALA A 56 9.30 -17.84 5.76
C ALA A 56 9.13 -16.65 4.81
N GLU A 57 8.54 -16.86 3.63
CA GLU A 57 8.30 -15.77 2.67
C GLU A 57 7.25 -14.77 3.19
N VAL A 58 6.15 -15.23 3.78
CA VAL A 58 5.14 -14.36 4.40
C VAL A 58 5.76 -13.52 5.54
N SER A 59 6.62 -14.12 6.36
CA SER A 59 7.35 -13.41 7.42
C SER A 59 8.28 -12.33 6.85
N ARG A 60 9.02 -12.65 5.79
CA ARG A 60 9.89 -11.71 5.07
C ARG A 60 9.10 -10.52 4.51
N ARG A 61 7.92 -10.76 3.94
CA ARG A 61 6.99 -9.70 3.49
C ARG A 61 6.51 -8.82 4.64
N GLY A 62 6.26 -9.39 5.82
CA GLY A 62 5.96 -8.64 7.03
C GLY A 62 7.06 -7.61 7.36
N GLN A 63 8.33 -8.01 7.27
CA GLN A 63 9.48 -7.11 7.48
C GLN A 63 9.56 -6.00 6.43
N GLU A 64 9.30 -6.31 5.15
CA GLU A 64 9.23 -5.30 4.10
C GLU A 64 8.13 -4.25 4.36
N ASN A 65 6.99 -4.66 4.91
CA ASN A 65 5.89 -3.75 5.25
C ASN A 65 6.27 -2.82 6.41
N VAL A 66 7.10 -3.25 7.35
CA VAL A 66 7.66 -2.36 8.39
C VAL A 66 8.51 -1.25 7.73
N LEU A 67 9.39 -1.62 6.80
CA LEU A 67 10.21 -0.65 6.08
C LEU A 67 9.35 0.33 5.26
N ALA A 68 8.28 -0.16 4.63
CA ALA A 68 7.32 0.66 3.91
C ALA A 68 6.59 1.65 4.83
N ALA A 69 6.12 1.19 5.99
CA ALA A 69 5.47 2.03 6.99
C ALA A 69 6.40 3.13 7.53
N LEU A 70 7.67 2.79 7.83
CA LEU A 70 8.68 3.77 8.24
C LEU A 70 8.91 4.83 7.15
N ALA A 71 9.05 4.40 5.89
CA ALA A 71 9.23 5.32 4.78
C ALA A 71 7.99 6.21 4.54
N LEU A 72 6.78 5.69 4.68
CA LEU A 72 5.53 6.47 4.59
C LEU A 72 5.42 7.48 5.73
N CYS A 73 5.74 7.08 6.96
CA CYS A 73 5.79 7.98 8.11
C CYS A 73 6.69 9.19 7.83
N GLN A 74 7.92 8.94 7.37
CA GLN A 74 8.84 10.03 7.01
C GLN A 74 8.27 10.92 5.89
N ILE A 75 7.67 10.33 4.85
CA ILE A 75 7.04 11.10 3.75
C ILE A 75 5.92 12.01 4.29
N ILE A 76 5.09 11.54 5.22
CA ILE A 76 4.00 12.33 5.83
C ILE A 76 4.57 13.54 6.58
N TYR A 77 5.60 13.33 7.41
CA TYR A 77 6.25 14.42 8.14
C TYR A 77 6.96 15.40 7.20
N ASP A 78 7.69 14.91 6.19
CA ASP A 78 8.40 15.75 5.23
C ASP A 78 7.45 16.52 4.30
N TYR A 79 6.23 16.03 4.08
CA TYR A 79 5.15 16.78 3.41
C TYR A 79 4.49 17.84 4.32
N GLY A 80 4.85 17.86 5.61
CA GLY A 80 4.38 18.80 6.62
C GLY A 80 3.04 18.42 7.23
N GLY A 81 2.76 17.12 7.40
CA GLY A 81 1.66 16.62 8.21
C GLY A 81 2.14 15.80 9.41
N THR A 82 1.20 15.11 10.05
CA THR A 82 1.47 14.18 11.15
C THR A 82 0.82 12.84 10.88
N VAL A 83 1.37 11.78 11.47
CA VAL A 83 0.75 10.46 11.40
C VAL A 83 -0.50 10.45 12.27
N ALA A 84 -1.62 10.09 11.66
CA ALA A 84 -2.89 9.79 12.31
C ALA A 84 -3.35 8.42 11.81
N HIS A 85 -3.29 7.40 12.66
CA HIS A 85 -3.68 6.05 12.28
C HIS A 85 -5.07 5.71 12.81
N ARG A 86 -5.87 5.01 12.00
CA ARG A 86 -7.13 4.37 12.40
C ARG A 86 -6.99 2.87 12.17
N LEU A 87 -6.06 2.26 12.89
CA LEU A 87 -5.76 0.83 12.71
C LEU A 87 -6.76 -0.02 13.47
N ASP A 88 -7.46 -0.90 12.76
CA ASP A 88 -8.24 -1.99 13.34
C ASP A 88 -7.37 -3.25 13.44
N GLU A 89 -6.70 -3.37 14.58
CA GLU A 89 -5.74 -4.45 14.89
C GLU A 89 -6.43 -5.82 14.94
N LEU A 90 -7.62 -5.88 15.54
CA LEU A 90 -8.39 -7.13 15.64
C LEU A 90 -8.77 -7.64 14.25
N ASN A 91 -9.25 -6.76 13.37
CA ASN A 91 -9.57 -7.14 12.00
C ASN A 91 -8.33 -7.61 11.23
N ALA A 92 -7.17 -7.00 11.47
CA ALA A 92 -5.89 -7.40 10.87
C ALA A 92 -5.51 -8.85 11.25
N VAL A 93 -5.73 -9.23 12.50
CA VAL A 93 -5.44 -10.57 13.02
C VAL A 93 -6.46 -11.61 12.53
N LEU A 94 -7.75 -11.27 12.57
CA LEU A 94 -8.82 -12.20 12.18
C LEU A 94 -8.75 -12.53 10.68
N ASN A 95 -8.46 -11.54 9.84
CA ASN A 95 -8.43 -11.65 8.38
C ASN A 95 -6.99 -11.67 7.84
N ALA A 96 -6.08 -12.33 8.56
CA ALA A 96 -4.65 -12.31 8.27
C ALA A 96 -4.29 -12.93 6.91
N ASP A 97 -5.01 -13.97 6.50
CA ASP A 97 -4.88 -14.71 5.24
C ASP A 97 -5.13 -13.84 4.00
N ARG A 98 -5.89 -12.74 4.13
CA ARG A 98 -6.20 -11.83 3.01
C ARG A 98 -4.97 -11.21 2.36
N VAL A 99 -3.82 -11.19 3.03
CA VAL A 99 -2.57 -10.69 2.44
C VAL A 99 -2.04 -11.58 1.31
N ALA A 100 -2.48 -12.83 1.24
CA ALA A 100 -2.17 -13.75 0.15
C ALA A 100 -3.11 -13.62 -1.05
N GLU A 101 -4.23 -12.88 -0.91
CA GLU A 101 -5.11 -12.61 -2.04
C GLU A 101 -4.40 -11.70 -3.07
N PRO A 102 -4.42 -12.01 -4.38
CA PRO A 102 -3.79 -11.18 -5.41
C PRO A 102 -4.26 -9.72 -5.39
N VAL A 103 -5.54 -9.50 -5.06
CA VAL A 103 -6.16 -8.17 -4.97
C VAL A 103 -5.48 -7.30 -3.91
N TRP A 104 -4.95 -7.89 -2.82
CA TRP A 104 -4.29 -7.15 -1.76
C TRP A 104 -3.07 -6.40 -2.30
N LEU A 105 -2.15 -7.10 -2.97
CA LEU A 105 -0.95 -6.46 -3.53
C LEU A 105 -1.32 -5.48 -4.65
N ALA A 106 -2.26 -5.87 -5.52
CA ALA A 106 -2.70 -5.02 -6.63
C ALA A 106 -3.25 -3.66 -6.13
N ASP A 107 -4.11 -3.66 -5.12
CA ASP A 107 -4.64 -2.43 -4.53
C ASP A 107 -3.57 -1.60 -3.83
N THR A 108 -2.64 -2.25 -3.12
CA THR A 108 -1.49 -1.55 -2.52
C THR A 108 -0.72 -0.77 -3.57
N LEU A 109 -0.35 -1.44 -4.67
CA LEU A 109 0.44 -0.85 -5.73
C LEU A 109 -0.33 0.24 -6.46
N ARG A 110 -1.63 0.05 -6.70
CA ARG A 110 -2.49 1.06 -7.31
C ARG A 110 -2.53 2.33 -6.47
N ARG A 111 -2.83 2.22 -5.18
CA ARG A 111 -2.90 3.36 -4.25
C ARG A 111 -1.58 4.14 -4.21
N LEU A 112 -0.46 3.45 -4.06
CA LEU A 112 0.86 4.08 -4.06
C LEU A 112 1.18 4.78 -5.39
N HIS A 113 0.79 4.23 -6.54
CA HIS A 113 0.96 4.91 -7.83
C HIS A 113 0.11 6.18 -7.94
N GLU A 114 -1.12 6.16 -7.44
CA GLU A 114 -1.97 7.36 -7.40
C GLU A 114 -1.32 8.46 -6.54
N ARG A 115 -0.80 8.12 -5.36
CA ARG A 115 -0.07 9.07 -4.50
C ARG A 115 1.18 9.62 -5.16
N VAL A 116 1.91 8.81 -5.94
CA VAL A 116 3.06 9.31 -6.73
C VAL A 116 2.61 10.41 -7.70
N GLY A 117 1.46 10.23 -8.36
CA GLY A 117 0.89 11.24 -9.26
C GLY A 117 0.49 12.51 -8.50
N GLN A 118 -0.18 12.36 -7.36
CA GLN A 118 -0.64 13.48 -6.54
C GLN A 118 0.50 14.28 -5.93
N LEU A 119 1.54 13.62 -5.40
CA LEU A 119 2.73 14.31 -4.88
C LEU A 119 3.43 15.11 -5.99
N ARG A 120 3.52 14.58 -7.21
CA ARG A 120 4.07 15.36 -8.34
C ARG A 120 3.20 16.57 -8.68
N ALA A 121 1.88 16.38 -8.72
CA ALA A 121 0.94 17.46 -9.00
C ALA A 121 0.99 18.55 -7.91
N ALA A 122 1.29 18.17 -6.67
CA ALA A 122 1.50 19.07 -5.54
C ALA A 122 2.89 19.75 -5.50
N GLY A 123 3.74 19.53 -6.51
CA GLY A 123 5.08 20.13 -6.55
C GLY A 123 6.15 19.39 -5.75
N GLU A 124 5.90 18.13 -5.35
CA GLU A 124 6.78 17.30 -4.50
C GLU A 124 7.41 16.10 -5.26
N PRO A 125 8.23 16.33 -6.30
CA PRO A 125 8.83 15.23 -7.07
C PRO A 125 9.82 14.38 -6.25
N GLY A 126 10.45 14.95 -5.22
CA GLY A 126 11.35 14.26 -4.31
C GLY A 126 10.62 13.21 -3.46
N LEU A 127 9.50 13.58 -2.85
CA LEU A 127 8.64 12.66 -2.10
C LEU A 127 8.04 11.60 -3.02
N ALA A 128 7.59 11.99 -4.23
CA ALA A 128 7.11 11.06 -5.24
C ALA A 128 8.19 10.04 -5.69
N LYS A 129 9.47 10.39 -5.64
CA LYS A 129 10.58 9.46 -5.92
C LYS A 129 10.78 8.47 -4.77
N ARG A 130 10.66 8.90 -3.51
CA ARG A 130 10.74 8.02 -2.33
C ARG A 130 9.60 7.00 -2.33
N LEU A 131 8.38 7.45 -2.64
CA LEU A 131 7.23 6.55 -2.74
C LEU A 131 7.39 5.49 -3.85
N ARG A 132 8.01 5.87 -4.98
CA ARG A 132 8.36 4.89 -6.04
C ARG A 132 9.33 3.80 -5.57
N ARG A 133 10.24 4.09 -4.62
CA ARG A 133 11.13 3.06 -4.06
C ARG A 133 10.34 2.02 -3.28
N ILE A 134 9.31 2.43 -2.54
CA ILE A 134 8.38 1.49 -1.87
C ILE A 134 7.68 0.60 -2.90
N ILE A 135 7.19 1.18 -4.00
CA ILE A 135 6.54 0.42 -5.10
C ILE A 135 7.50 -0.62 -5.69
N THR A 136 8.74 -0.22 -5.99
CA THR A 136 9.75 -1.14 -6.55
C THR A 136 10.03 -2.29 -5.61
N ALA A 137 10.23 -2.02 -4.30
CA ALA A 137 10.48 -3.06 -3.30
C ALA A 137 9.30 -4.04 -3.18
N LYS A 138 8.05 -3.54 -3.21
CA LYS A 138 6.87 -4.41 -3.14
C LYS A 138 6.72 -5.32 -4.36
N ARG A 139 7.10 -4.83 -5.55
CA ARG A 139 7.04 -5.58 -6.82
C ARG A 139 8.12 -6.63 -6.98
N SER A 140 9.29 -6.44 -6.36
CA SER A 140 10.43 -7.34 -6.56
C SER A 140 10.29 -8.70 -5.89
N ALA A 141 9.28 -8.89 -5.06
CA ALA A 141 9.10 -10.11 -4.31
C ALA A 141 7.99 -10.99 -4.88
N LEU A 142 8.10 -12.30 -4.62
CA LEU A 142 7.25 -13.36 -5.20
C LEU A 142 5.77 -13.17 -4.81
N PRO A 143 4.82 -13.35 -5.73
CA PRO A 143 3.40 -13.27 -5.40
C PRO A 143 3.02 -14.36 -4.38
N LEU A 144 2.46 -13.96 -3.23
CA LEU A 144 2.06 -14.91 -2.19
C LEU A 144 0.95 -15.87 -2.66
N CYS A 145 0.14 -15.44 -3.63
CA CYS A 145 -0.89 -16.28 -4.24
C CYS A 145 -0.34 -17.50 -4.99
N ASP A 146 0.93 -17.45 -5.40
CA ASP A 146 1.59 -18.55 -6.11
C ASP A 146 2.20 -19.55 -5.13
N LEU A 147 2.39 -19.15 -3.87
CA LEU A 147 3.02 -19.94 -2.81
C LEU A 147 2.00 -20.57 -1.86
N VAL A 148 0.84 -19.93 -1.68
CA VAL A 148 -0.18 -20.39 -0.74
C VAL A 148 -1.39 -20.93 -1.51
N PRO A 149 -1.79 -22.20 -1.30
CA PRO A 149 -2.99 -22.73 -1.92
C PRO A 149 -4.22 -21.93 -1.46
N GLN A 150 -4.96 -21.39 -2.43
CA GLN A 150 -6.20 -20.67 -2.19
C GLN A 150 -7.24 -21.68 -1.68
N ARG A 151 -7.78 -21.45 -0.48
CA ARG A 151 -8.86 -22.26 0.09
C ARG A 151 -10.23 -21.81 -0.40
#